data_AF-A0A820B8N6-F1
#
_entry.id   AF-A0A820B8N6-F1
#
_cell.length_a   1.000
_cell.length_b   1.000
_cell.length_c   1.000
_cell.angle_alpha   90.00
_cell.angle_beta   90.00
_cell.angle_gamma   90.00
#
_symmetry.space_group_name_H-M   'P 1'
#
loop_
_entity.id
_entity.type
_entity.pdbx_description
1 polymer ?
#
loop_
_entity_poly.entity_id
_entity_poly.type
_entity_poly.pdbx_seq_one_letter_code
_entity_poly.pdbx_strand_id
1 'polypeptide(L)'
;KSLYHREPQDNQVLRSIVGFLLLLSWYWGANTFKNIVHFVSACTLGRWWFGNNGEQQYLLGTSTKRAFTTNFGTISFGSLVEALVKAARSSAERESRSNILACVAACLLRILEKMIGYMNDWAFIYSALTGQSYIEASRSFIELFKKRGWTMIINDTLIGHALGMINLMVGLTSAVNGGVLVYIFTRNSIEGDAITTITIAAVLGFLIGFLFSSITTTILSSCVRTVFVCFALNPAALGATHPEHLQRLTKAWSKFYPTEFTASGYVDQLPNYNTVENI
;
A
#
# COMPACT_ATOMS: atom_id res chain seq x y z
N LYS A 1 -45.51 28.33 -19.20
CA LYS A 1 -44.25 28.31 -20.00
C LYS A 1 -42.97 28.22 -19.14
N SER A 2 -43.01 28.23 -17.80
CA SER A 2 -41.79 28.07 -16.96
C SER A 2 -41.56 26.67 -16.39
N LEU A 3 -42.48 25.70 -16.58
CA LEU A 3 -42.30 24.33 -16.10
C LEU A 3 -41.38 23.48 -17.01
N TYR A 4 -41.35 23.77 -18.31
CA TYR A 4 -40.60 22.96 -19.29
C TYR A 4 -39.08 23.18 -19.26
N HIS A 5 -38.61 24.31 -18.73
CA HIS A 5 -37.17 24.58 -18.60
C HIS A 5 -36.54 24.02 -17.31
N ARG A 6 -37.35 23.63 -16.32
CA ARG A 6 -36.85 23.14 -15.02
C ARG A 6 -36.52 21.64 -15.04
N GLU A 7 -37.34 20.83 -15.71
CA GLU A 7 -37.15 19.38 -15.85
C GLU A 7 -35.79 18.93 -16.41
N PRO A 8 -35.21 19.55 -17.46
CA PRO A 8 -33.92 19.09 -18.00
C PRO A 8 -32.74 19.37 -17.06
N GLN A 9 -32.79 20.45 -16.28
CA GLN A 9 -31.71 20.82 -15.35
C GLN A 9 -31.75 19.97 -14.07
N ASP A 10 -32.95 19.67 -13.55
CA ASP A 10 -33.13 18.79 -12.40
C ASP A 10 -32.62 17.36 -12.71
N ASN A 11 -32.86 16.87 -13.93
CA ASN A 11 -32.34 15.58 -14.40
C ASN A 11 -30.82 15.53 -14.52
N GLN A 12 -30.16 16.64 -14.88
CA GLN A 12 -28.69 16.71 -14.96
C GLN A 12 -28.04 16.74 -13.57
N VAL A 13 -28.62 17.49 -12.62
CA VAL A 13 -28.16 17.54 -11.23
C VAL A 13 -28.31 16.16 -10.60
N LEU A 14 -29.47 15.52 -10.78
CA LEU A 14 -29.71 14.16 -10.29
C LEU A 14 -28.70 13.15 -10.84
N ARG A 15 -28.43 13.16 -12.15
CA ARG A 15 -27.41 12.29 -12.78
C ARG A 15 -26.01 12.52 -12.19
N SER A 16 -25.67 13.77 -11.90
CA SER A 16 -24.37 14.13 -11.32
C SER A 16 -24.23 13.64 -9.88
N ILE A 17 -25.28 13.80 -9.06
CA ILE A 17 -25.34 13.30 -7.69
C ILE A 17 -25.25 11.77 -7.67
N VAL A 18 -26.06 11.09 -8.49
CA VAL A 18 -26.04 9.62 -8.58
C VAL A 18 -24.66 9.14 -9.04
N GLY A 19 -24.07 9.79 -10.05
CA GLY A 19 -22.72 9.46 -10.52
C GLY A 19 -21.66 9.62 -9.43
N PHE A 20 -21.72 10.69 -8.63
CA PHE A 20 -20.82 10.91 -7.50
C PHE A 20 -20.98 9.84 -6.41
N LEU A 21 -22.23 9.51 -6.03
CA LEU A 21 -22.50 8.49 -5.00
C LEU A 21 -22.05 7.10 -5.44
N LEU A 22 -22.20 6.76 -6.72
CA LEU A 22 -21.69 5.51 -7.29
C LEU A 22 -20.16 5.45 -7.25
N LEU A 23 -19.48 6.54 -7.62
CA LEU A 23 -18.02 6.64 -7.51
C LEU A 23 -17.56 6.52 -6.06
N LEU A 24 -18.22 7.21 -5.14
CA LEU A 24 -17.94 7.15 -3.71
C LEU A 24 -18.09 5.72 -3.18
N SER A 25 -19.19 5.04 -3.53
CA SER A 25 -19.44 3.65 -3.14
C SER A 25 -18.36 2.70 -3.68
N TRP A 26 -18.01 2.84 -4.97
CA TRP A 26 -16.95 2.04 -5.59
C TRP A 26 -15.59 2.24 -4.92
N TYR A 27 -15.15 3.49 -4.75
CA TYR A 27 -13.88 3.80 -4.09
C TYR A 27 -13.89 3.36 -2.62
N TRP A 28 -15.00 3.53 -1.91
CA TRP A 28 -15.11 3.15 -0.51
C TRP A 28 -15.00 1.63 -0.34
N GLY A 29 -15.73 0.85 -1.13
CA GLY A 29 -15.63 -0.61 -1.13
C GLY A 29 -14.21 -1.07 -1.46
N ALA A 30 -13.65 -0.59 -2.57
CA ALA A 30 -12.30 -0.98 -3.01
C ALA A 30 -11.21 -0.62 -1.97
N ASN A 31 -11.24 0.60 -1.43
CA ASN A 31 -10.30 1.03 -0.40
C ASN A 31 -10.45 0.19 0.87
N THR A 32 -11.69 -0.09 1.30
CA THR A 32 -11.95 -0.88 2.51
C THR A 32 -11.36 -2.29 2.39
N PHE A 33 -11.59 -2.97 1.27
CA PHE A 33 -11.00 -4.29 1.03
C PHE A 33 -9.47 -4.25 0.97
N LYS A 34 -8.88 -3.28 0.24
CA LYS A 34 -7.43 -3.06 0.20
C LYS A 34 -6.86 -2.90 1.62
N ASN A 35 -7.50 -2.06 2.44
CA ASN A 35 -7.04 -1.72 3.78
C ASN A 35 -7.24 -2.86 4.78
N ILE A 36 -8.24 -3.73 4.59
CA ILE A 36 -8.37 -4.99 5.34
C ILE A 36 -7.18 -5.91 5.06
N VAL A 37 -6.81 -6.12 3.79
CA VAL A 37 -5.64 -6.95 3.42
C VAL A 37 -4.36 -6.36 4.01
N HIS A 38 -4.21 -5.03 3.95
CA HIS A 38 -3.08 -4.31 4.52
C HIS A 38 -2.99 -4.51 6.05
N PHE A 39 -4.10 -4.35 6.76
CA PHE A 39 -4.21 -4.56 8.20
C PHE A 39 -3.84 -5.99 8.61
N VAL A 40 -4.37 -7.00 7.90
CA VAL A 40 -4.08 -8.41 8.20
C VAL A 40 -2.61 -8.76 7.91
N SER A 41 -2.04 -8.19 6.85
CA SER A 41 -0.62 -8.33 6.53
C SER A 41 0.26 -7.75 7.66
N ALA A 42 -0.12 -6.60 8.20
CA ALA A 42 0.57 -5.98 9.32
C ALA A 42 0.49 -6.82 10.61
N CYS A 43 -0.68 -7.38 10.94
CA CYS A 43 -0.80 -8.30 12.09
C CYS A 43 0.07 -9.55 11.92
N THR A 44 0.11 -10.13 10.72
CA THR A 44 0.90 -11.33 10.42
C THR A 44 2.39 -11.07 10.63
N LEU A 45 2.89 -9.91 10.19
CA LEU A 45 4.27 -9.53 10.43
C LEU A 45 4.53 -9.16 11.90
N GLY A 46 3.57 -8.51 12.56
CA GLY A 46 3.63 -8.26 14.01
C GLY A 46 3.83 -9.55 14.80
N ARG A 47 3.15 -10.64 14.41
CA ARG A 47 3.37 -11.98 14.99
C ARG A 47 4.82 -12.44 14.90
N TRP A 48 5.41 -12.29 13.71
CA TRP A 48 6.78 -12.68 13.45
C TRP A 48 7.76 -11.82 14.25
N TRP A 49 7.49 -10.52 14.38
CA TRP A 49 8.34 -9.56 15.10
C TRP A 49 8.34 -9.76 16.61
N PHE A 50 7.15 -9.76 17.24
CA PHE A 50 7.00 -9.77 18.70
C PHE A 50 7.06 -11.18 19.31
N GLY A 51 7.06 -12.22 18.48
CA GLY A 51 7.17 -13.60 18.93
C GLY A 51 5.84 -14.18 19.41
N ASN A 52 5.87 -15.48 19.70
CA ASN A 52 4.67 -16.30 19.88
C ASN A 52 4.27 -16.44 21.37
N ASN A 53 4.43 -15.39 22.19
CA ASN A 53 4.23 -15.40 23.65
C ASN A 53 2.74 -15.50 24.07
N GLY A 54 1.97 -16.39 23.44
CA GLY A 54 0.55 -16.61 23.74
C GLY A 54 -0.40 -15.51 23.25
N GLU A 55 0.11 -14.46 22.60
CA GLU A 55 -0.69 -13.36 22.08
C GLU A 55 -1.49 -13.78 20.83
N GLN A 56 -2.68 -14.32 21.08
CA GLN A 56 -3.61 -14.81 20.05
C GLN A 56 -4.02 -13.73 19.03
N GLN A 57 -3.79 -12.46 19.35
CA GLN A 57 -4.20 -11.29 18.56
C GLN A 57 -3.54 -11.20 17.19
N TYR A 58 -2.38 -11.84 16.99
CA TYR A 58 -1.62 -11.81 15.74
C TYR A 58 -1.76 -13.08 14.89
N LEU A 59 -2.54 -14.09 15.32
CA LEU A 59 -2.86 -15.25 14.48
C LEU A 59 -3.68 -14.79 13.27
N LEU A 60 -3.44 -15.39 12.10
CA LEU A 60 -4.11 -15.00 10.86
C LEU A 60 -5.64 -15.04 11.01
N GLY A 61 -6.20 -16.12 11.57
CA GLY A 61 -7.64 -16.24 11.79
C GLY A 61 -8.19 -15.16 12.74
N THR A 62 -7.51 -14.89 13.85
CA THR A 62 -7.89 -13.85 14.81
C THR A 62 -7.75 -12.45 14.22
N SER A 63 -6.70 -12.20 13.44
CA SER A 63 -6.43 -10.92 12.78
C SER A 63 -7.47 -10.60 11.73
N THR A 64 -7.83 -11.59 10.89
CA THR A 64 -8.93 -11.46 9.94
C THR A 64 -10.24 -11.22 10.66
N LYS A 65 -10.55 -12.00 11.71
CA LYS A 65 -11.76 -11.77 12.53
C LYS A 65 -11.79 -10.35 13.10
N ARG A 66 -10.69 -9.86 13.66
CA ARG A 66 -10.56 -8.50 14.20
C ARG A 66 -10.79 -7.45 13.11
N ALA A 67 -10.24 -7.63 11.91
CA ALA A 67 -10.41 -6.71 10.79
C ALA A 67 -11.88 -6.58 10.36
N PHE A 68 -12.65 -7.67 10.42
CA PHE A 68 -14.09 -7.69 10.08
C PHE A 68 -15.03 -7.43 11.26
N THR A 69 -14.52 -7.24 12.49
CA THR A 69 -15.35 -7.03 13.68
C THR A 69 -14.93 -5.79 14.44
N THR A 70 -13.96 -5.91 15.34
CA THR A 70 -13.57 -4.85 16.28
C THR A 70 -12.88 -3.67 15.60
N ASN A 71 -12.14 -3.92 14.52
CA ASN A 71 -11.38 -2.89 13.80
C ASN A 71 -12.04 -2.49 12.47
N PHE A 72 -13.18 -3.10 12.12
CA PHE A 72 -13.86 -2.79 10.86
C PHE A 72 -14.30 -1.33 10.78
N GLY A 73 -14.77 -0.74 11.89
CA GLY A 73 -15.16 0.67 11.95
C GLY A 73 -13.98 1.61 11.68
N THR A 74 -12.82 1.34 12.30
CA THR A 74 -11.56 2.07 12.06
C THR A 74 -11.16 2.01 10.59
N ILE A 75 -11.13 0.81 10.01
CA ILE A 75 -10.74 0.59 8.61
C ILE A 75 -11.73 1.27 7.66
N SER A 76 -13.02 1.08 7.88
CA SER A 76 -14.08 1.64 7.04
C SER A 76 -14.11 3.16 7.07
N PHE A 77 -13.88 3.76 8.25
CA PHE A 77 -13.85 5.22 8.42
C PHE A 77 -12.67 5.84 7.66
N GLY A 78 -11.44 5.37 7.87
CA GLY A 78 -10.29 5.89 7.13
C GLY A 78 -10.39 5.67 5.62
N SER A 79 -10.94 4.51 5.22
CA SER A 79 -11.20 4.20 3.80
C SER A 79 -12.25 5.13 3.17
N LEU A 80 -13.27 5.54 3.94
CA LEU A 80 -14.29 6.49 3.50
C LEU A 80 -13.71 7.89 3.29
N VAL A 81 -12.83 8.34 4.19
CA VAL A 81 -12.15 9.65 4.07
C VAL A 81 -11.33 9.70 2.77
N GLU A 82 -10.56 8.65 2.46
CA GLU A 82 -9.83 8.55 1.20
C GLU A 82 -10.75 8.47 -0.01
N ALA A 83 -11.83 7.67 0.08
CA ALA A 83 -12.80 7.50 -1.00
C ALA A 83 -13.54 8.81 -1.34
N LEU A 84 -13.85 9.63 -0.33
CA LEU A 84 -14.49 10.93 -0.52
C LEU A 84 -13.60 11.87 -1.33
N VAL A 85 -12.31 11.94 -1.01
CA VAL A 85 -11.36 12.79 -1.75
C VAL A 85 -11.13 12.25 -3.16
N LYS A 86 -11.06 10.93 -3.35
CA LYS A 86 -10.99 10.29 -4.69
C LYS A 86 -12.22 10.61 -5.54
N ALA A 87 -13.42 10.50 -4.98
CA ALA A 87 -14.66 10.81 -5.67
C ALA A 87 -14.73 12.30 -6.04
N ALA A 88 -14.39 13.19 -5.11
CA ALA A 88 -14.35 14.64 -5.35
C ALA A 88 -13.36 15.01 -6.45
N ARG A 89 -12.16 14.41 -6.42
CA ARG A 89 -11.14 14.60 -7.45
C ARG A 89 -11.63 14.14 -8.82
N SER A 90 -12.21 12.94 -8.90
CA SER A 90 -12.72 12.37 -10.15
C SER A 90 -13.82 13.26 -10.77
N SER A 91 -14.69 13.83 -9.94
CA SER A 91 -15.67 14.83 -10.39
C SER A 91 -15.01 16.12 -10.88
N ALA A 92 -14.02 16.66 -10.15
CA ALA A 92 -13.30 17.87 -10.57
C ALA A 92 -12.51 17.67 -11.87
N GLU A 93 -11.92 16.49 -12.08
CA GLU A 93 -11.19 16.14 -13.30
C GLU A 93 -12.12 16.11 -14.54
N ARG A 94 -13.40 15.74 -14.39
CA ARG A 94 -14.38 15.79 -15.49
C ARG A 94 -14.64 17.21 -15.99
N GLU A 95 -14.70 18.17 -15.08
CA GLU A 95 -14.95 19.60 -15.38
C GLU A 95 -13.67 20.38 -15.74
N SER A 96 -12.49 19.79 -15.51
CA SER A 96 -11.19 20.45 -15.71
C SER A 96 -10.87 20.81 -17.16
N ARG A 97 -11.56 20.21 -18.14
CA ARG A 97 -11.35 20.48 -19.57
C ARG A 97 -11.83 21.86 -20.02
N SER A 98 -12.79 22.44 -19.30
CA SER A 98 -13.43 23.71 -19.65
C SER A 98 -13.22 24.81 -18.60
N ASN A 99 -12.75 24.46 -17.40
CA ASN A 99 -12.65 25.38 -16.28
C ASN A 99 -11.29 25.29 -15.56
N ILE A 100 -10.53 26.39 -15.58
CA ILE A 100 -9.23 26.48 -14.92
C ILE A 100 -9.33 26.31 -13.39
N LEU A 101 -10.42 26.79 -12.76
CA LEU A 101 -10.65 26.54 -11.33
C LEU A 101 -10.83 25.05 -11.05
N ALA A 102 -11.54 24.32 -11.93
CA ALA A 102 -11.71 22.88 -11.79
C ALA A 102 -10.37 22.13 -11.99
N CYS A 103 -9.49 22.62 -12.86
CA CYS A 103 -8.13 22.10 -13.02
C CYS A 103 -7.29 22.29 -11.73
N VAL A 104 -7.30 23.49 -11.15
CA VAL A 104 -6.60 23.78 -9.89
C VAL A 104 -7.17 22.93 -8.74
N ALA A 105 -8.50 22.83 -8.64
CA ALA A 105 -9.16 21.99 -7.64
C ALA A 105 -8.77 20.50 -7.80
N ALA A 106 -8.77 19.98 -9.03
CA ALA A 106 -8.33 18.61 -9.30
C ALA A 106 -6.86 18.38 -8.91
N CYS A 107 -5.99 19.36 -9.12
CA CYS A 107 -4.59 19.30 -8.70
C CYS A 107 -4.45 19.26 -7.17
N LEU A 108 -5.14 20.14 -6.44
CA LEU A 108 -5.13 20.16 -4.98
C LEU A 108 -5.70 18.87 -4.39
N LEU A 109 -6.82 18.38 -4.95
CA LEU A 109 -7.42 17.12 -4.54
C LEU A 109 -6.52 15.91 -4.83
N ARG A 110 -5.74 15.94 -5.90
CA ARG A 110 -4.72 14.91 -6.19
C ARG A 110 -3.61 14.88 -5.13
N ILE A 111 -3.16 16.04 -4.64
CA ILE A 111 -2.18 16.12 -3.56
C ILE A 111 -2.82 15.60 -2.26
N LEU A 112 -4.02 16.07 -1.94
CA LEU A 112 -4.74 15.66 -0.73
C LEU A 112 -5.04 14.16 -0.71
N GLU A 113 -5.45 13.58 -1.83
CA GLU A 113 -5.68 12.14 -1.99
C GLU A 113 -4.40 11.35 -1.66
N LYS A 114 -3.26 11.76 -2.21
CA LYS A 114 -1.97 11.11 -1.94
C LYS A 114 -1.58 11.21 -0.47
N MET A 115 -1.78 12.38 0.15
CA MET A 115 -1.48 12.57 1.58
C MET A 115 -2.36 11.71 2.48
N ILE A 116 -3.67 11.67 2.23
CA ILE A 116 -4.62 10.85 2.99
C ILE A 116 -4.34 9.36 2.77
N GLY A 117 -4.12 8.94 1.53
CA GLY A 117 -3.77 7.55 1.23
C GLY A 117 -2.49 7.11 1.92
N TYR A 118 -1.46 7.97 1.94
CA TYR A 118 -0.23 7.70 2.67
C TYR A 118 -0.49 7.58 4.17
N MET A 119 -1.19 8.54 4.77
CA MET A 119 -1.55 8.49 6.19
C MET A 119 -2.36 7.23 6.53
N ASN A 120 -3.31 6.83 5.69
CA ASN A 120 -4.10 5.60 5.84
C ASN A 120 -3.23 4.35 5.90
N ASP A 121 -2.31 4.20 4.93
CA ASP A 121 -1.42 3.04 4.88
C ASP A 121 -0.64 2.89 6.21
N TRP A 122 -0.10 3.98 6.77
CA TRP A 122 0.62 3.92 8.05
C TRP A 122 -0.30 3.80 9.28
N ALA A 123 -1.43 4.50 9.31
CA ALA A 123 -2.37 4.48 10.42
C ALA A 123 -2.98 3.08 10.62
N PHE A 124 -3.30 2.36 9.54
CA PHE A 124 -3.83 1.01 9.66
C PHE A 124 -2.80 0.00 10.15
N ILE A 125 -1.51 0.19 9.85
CA ILE A 125 -0.43 -0.60 10.47
C ILE A 125 -0.39 -0.33 11.98
N TYR A 126 -0.43 0.94 12.40
CA TYR A 126 -0.45 1.29 13.83
C TYR A 126 -1.66 0.68 14.55
N SER A 127 -2.84 0.79 13.95
CA SER A 127 -4.08 0.19 14.48
C SER A 127 -3.97 -1.34 14.56
N ALA A 128 -3.37 -2.00 13.57
CA ALA A 128 -3.15 -3.44 13.55
C ALA A 128 -2.26 -3.93 14.70
N LEU A 129 -1.19 -3.19 14.99
CA LEU A 129 -0.18 -3.57 15.97
C LEU A 129 -0.55 -3.18 17.40
N THR A 130 -1.19 -2.03 17.59
CA THR A 130 -1.46 -1.45 18.92
C THR A 130 -2.94 -1.46 19.32
N GLY A 131 -3.86 -1.74 18.39
CA GLY A 131 -5.30 -1.69 18.64
C GLY A 131 -5.90 -0.28 18.72
N GLN A 132 -5.13 0.76 18.37
CA GLN A 132 -5.59 2.15 18.37
C GLN A 132 -6.70 2.41 17.34
N SER A 133 -7.58 3.38 17.65
CA SER A 133 -8.57 3.88 16.70
C SER A 133 -7.90 4.66 15.55
N TYR A 134 -8.62 4.91 14.45
CA TYR A 134 -8.06 5.60 13.27
C TYR A 134 -7.36 6.94 13.61
N ILE A 135 -8.02 7.77 14.43
CA ILE A 135 -7.50 9.11 14.77
C ILE A 135 -6.26 8.99 15.66
N GLU A 136 -6.28 8.11 16.66
CA GLU A 136 -5.14 7.86 17.55
C GLU A 136 -3.95 7.29 16.77
N ALA A 137 -4.18 6.30 15.92
CA ALA A 137 -3.16 5.71 15.07
C ALA A 137 -2.55 6.73 14.10
N SER A 138 -3.37 7.62 13.55
CA SER A 138 -2.90 8.73 12.70
C SER A 138 -2.04 9.72 13.48
N ARG A 139 -2.36 10.00 14.76
CA ARG A 139 -1.53 10.85 15.62
C ARG A 139 -0.18 10.20 15.93
N SER A 140 -0.19 8.92 16.31
CA SER A 140 1.03 8.13 16.52
C SER A 140 1.92 8.12 15.28
N PHE A 141 1.32 7.96 14.10
CA PHE A 141 2.01 8.07 12.83
C PHE A 141 2.61 9.47 12.60
N ILE A 142 1.85 10.55 12.82
CA ILE A 142 2.35 11.93 12.64
C ILE A 142 3.53 12.20 13.57
N GLU A 143 3.51 11.69 14.80
CA GLU A 143 4.64 11.81 15.73
C GLU A 143 5.88 11.05 15.23
N LEU A 144 5.70 9.84 14.70
CA LEU A 144 6.79 9.10 14.07
C LEU A 144 7.33 9.83 12.84
N PHE A 145 6.44 10.37 12.01
CA PHE A 145 6.79 11.12 10.81
C PHE A 145 7.57 12.41 11.13
N LYS A 146 7.19 13.14 12.19
CA LYS A 146 7.95 14.32 12.64
C LYS A 146 9.38 13.96 13.06
N LYS A 147 9.56 12.79 13.65
CA LYS A 147 10.89 12.31 14.09
C LYS A 147 11.72 11.74 12.94
N ARG A 148 11.10 11.13 11.92
CA ARG A 148 11.79 10.26 10.94
C ARG A 148 11.29 10.38 9.49
N GLY A 149 10.60 11.46 9.16
CA GLY A 149 9.84 11.59 7.91
C GLY A 149 10.70 11.44 6.65
N TRP A 150 11.87 12.08 6.61
CA TRP A 150 12.79 11.97 5.47
C TRP A 150 13.27 10.54 5.23
N THR A 151 13.74 9.86 6.27
CA THR A 151 14.17 8.45 6.19
C THR A 151 13.02 7.56 5.70
N MET A 152 11.81 7.80 6.19
CA MET A 152 10.63 7.04 5.84
C MET A 152 10.23 7.23 4.36
N ILE A 153 10.26 8.47 3.85
CA ILE A 153 9.95 8.79 2.45
C ILE A 153 10.99 8.18 1.51
N ILE A 154 12.28 8.32 1.84
CA ILE A 154 13.38 7.78 1.02
C ILE A 154 13.26 6.26 0.94
N ASN A 155 13.05 5.60 2.08
CA ASN A 155 12.88 4.16 2.14
C ASN A 155 11.67 3.70 1.30
N ASP A 156 10.50 4.31 1.49
CA ASP A 156 9.29 3.94 0.75
C ASP A 156 9.44 4.16 -0.76
N THR A 157 10.12 5.23 -1.18
CA THR A 157 10.40 5.52 -2.60
C THR A 157 11.37 4.50 -3.19
N LEU A 158 12.44 4.16 -2.46
CA LEU A 158 13.43 3.18 -2.90
C LEU A 158 12.81 1.79 -3.06
N ILE A 159 12.00 1.36 -2.08
CA ILE A 159 11.25 0.11 -2.13
C ILE A 159 10.27 0.13 -3.29
N GLY A 160 9.51 1.23 -3.48
CA GLY A 160 8.57 1.38 -4.59
C GLY A 160 9.24 1.17 -5.95
N HIS A 161 10.39 1.81 -6.18
CA HIS A 161 11.15 1.64 -7.42
C HIS A 161 11.72 0.20 -7.56
N ALA A 162 12.27 -0.37 -6.49
CA ALA A 162 12.80 -1.73 -6.51
C ALA A 162 11.72 -2.77 -6.85
N LEU A 163 10.55 -2.67 -6.21
CA LEU A 163 9.40 -3.54 -6.48
C LEU A 163 8.83 -3.32 -7.88
N GLY A 164 8.83 -2.09 -8.38
CA GLY A 164 8.44 -1.77 -9.76
C GLY A 164 9.32 -2.46 -10.79
N MET A 165 10.65 -2.46 -10.58
CA MET A 165 11.58 -3.19 -11.44
C MET A 165 11.33 -4.70 -11.39
N ILE A 166 11.05 -5.27 -10.21
CA ILE A 166 10.69 -6.69 -10.09
C ILE A 166 9.44 -7.02 -10.91
N ASN A 167 8.38 -6.21 -10.82
CA ASN A 167 7.16 -6.42 -11.58
C ASN A 167 7.41 -6.40 -13.09
N LEU A 168 8.26 -5.49 -13.56
CA LEU A 168 8.63 -5.42 -14.98
C LEU A 168 9.41 -6.67 -15.41
N MET A 169 10.39 -7.12 -14.62
CA MET A 169 11.19 -8.31 -14.93
C MET A 169 10.33 -9.58 -14.95
N VAL A 170 9.44 -9.75 -13.96
CA VAL A 170 8.51 -10.87 -13.93
C VAL A 170 7.58 -10.82 -15.15
N GLY A 171 7.00 -9.66 -15.47
CA GLY A 171 6.18 -9.50 -16.68
C GLY A 171 6.92 -9.89 -17.96
N LEU A 172 8.15 -9.40 -18.15
CA LEU A 172 8.96 -9.72 -19.34
C LEU A 172 9.30 -11.22 -19.43
N THR A 173 9.69 -11.85 -18.32
CA THR A 173 9.95 -13.30 -18.30
C THR A 173 8.69 -14.11 -18.60
N SER A 174 7.53 -13.72 -18.07
CA SER A 174 6.24 -14.33 -18.41
C SER A 174 5.86 -14.14 -19.88
N ALA A 175 6.19 -12.99 -20.48
CA ALA A 175 5.96 -12.73 -21.90
C ALA A 175 6.77 -13.69 -22.79
N VAL A 176 8.06 -13.84 -22.48
CA VAL A 176 8.95 -14.77 -23.20
C VAL A 176 8.45 -16.21 -23.05
N ASN A 177 8.11 -16.63 -21.82
CA ASN A 177 7.58 -17.97 -21.58
C ASN A 177 6.27 -18.22 -22.33
N GLY A 178 5.35 -17.25 -22.36
CA GLY A 178 4.08 -17.36 -23.10
C GLY A 178 4.29 -17.48 -24.62
N GLY A 179 5.17 -16.66 -25.19
CA GLY A 179 5.49 -16.72 -26.62
C GLY A 179 6.20 -18.02 -27.03
N VAL A 180 7.17 -18.47 -26.24
CA VAL A 180 7.89 -19.74 -26.48
C VAL A 180 6.95 -20.94 -26.39
N LEU A 181 6.06 -20.96 -25.41
CA LEU A 181 5.10 -22.05 -25.22
C LEU A 181 4.22 -22.21 -26.47
N VAL A 182 3.61 -21.12 -26.94
CA VAL A 182 2.76 -21.14 -28.15
C VAL A 182 3.57 -21.49 -29.40
N TYR A 183 4.78 -20.96 -29.55
CA TYR A 183 5.66 -21.33 -30.65
C TYR A 183 5.92 -22.84 -30.72
N ILE A 184 6.21 -23.49 -29.59
CA ILE A 184 6.45 -24.94 -29.54
C ILE A 184 5.20 -25.73 -29.91
N PHE A 185 4.04 -25.38 -29.35
CA PHE A 185 2.81 -26.14 -29.56
C PHE A 185 2.22 -25.99 -30.95
N THR A 186 2.39 -24.84 -31.58
CA THR A 186 1.75 -24.56 -32.87
C THR A 186 2.71 -24.64 -34.05
N ARG A 187 3.98 -25.01 -33.83
CA ARG A 187 5.00 -25.20 -34.87
C ARG A 187 4.54 -26.05 -36.06
N ASN A 188 3.66 -27.02 -35.84
CA ASN A 188 3.21 -27.98 -36.85
C ASN A 188 1.79 -27.73 -37.39
N SER A 189 1.10 -26.66 -36.96
CA SER A 189 -0.37 -26.53 -37.14
C SER A 189 -0.88 -25.15 -37.53
N ILE A 190 -0.01 -24.16 -37.76
CA ILE A 190 -0.47 -22.82 -38.18
C ILE A 190 -0.55 -22.73 -39.71
N GLU A 191 -1.78 -22.70 -40.24
CA GLU A 191 -2.10 -22.23 -41.61
C GLU A 191 -2.49 -20.73 -41.65
N GLY A 192 -2.04 -19.93 -40.68
CA GLY A 192 -2.32 -18.49 -40.57
C GLY A 192 -1.10 -17.63 -40.20
N ASP A 193 -1.31 -16.36 -39.85
CA ASP A 193 -0.24 -15.44 -39.44
C ASP A 193 0.32 -15.80 -38.05
N ALA A 194 1.27 -16.74 -38.02
CA ALA A 194 1.91 -17.27 -36.82
C ALA A 194 2.51 -16.18 -35.92
N ILE A 195 2.96 -15.08 -36.52
CA ILE A 195 3.56 -13.95 -35.80
C ILE A 195 2.50 -13.28 -34.91
N THR A 196 1.28 -13.10 -35.42
CA THR A 196 0.18 -12.49 -34.66
C THR A 196 -0.21 -13.35 -33.46
N THR A 197 -0.34 -14.67 -33.62
CA THR A 197 -0.71 -15.56 -32.50
C THR A 197 0.37 -15.59 -31.40
N ILE A 198 1.65 -15.66 -31.76
CA ILE A 198 2.77 -15.64 -30.80
C ILE A 198 2.82 -14.28 -30.08
N THR A 199 2.62 -13.18 -30.81
CA THR A 199 2.62 -11.83 -30.24
C THR A 199 1.49 -11.65 -29.23
N ILE A 200 0.27 -12.10 -29.56
CA ILE A 200 -0.87 -12.08 -28.63
C ILE A 200 -0.56 -12.89 -27.37
N ALA A 201 0.00 -14.09 -27.52
CA ALA A 201 0.36 -14.93 -26.39
C ALA A 201 1.43 -14.29 -25.48
N ALA A 202 2.45 -13.65 -26.07
CA ALA A 202 3.47 -12.94 -25.33
C ALA A 202 2.91 -11.72 -24.57
N VAL A 203 2.01 -10.95 -25.19
CA VAL A 203 1.33 -9.82 -24.54
C VAL A 203 0.43 -10.30 -23.40
N LEU A 204 -0.34 -11.36 -23.59
CA LEU A 204 -1.16 -11.94 -22.53
C LEU A 204 -0.29 -12.49 -21.38
N GLY A 205 0.81 -13.16 -21.71
CA GLY A 205 1.80 -13.63 -20.73
C GLY A 205 2.41 -12.49 -19.93
N PHE A 206 2.76 -11.38 -20.59
CA PHE A 206 3.23 -10.16 -19.92
C PHE A 206 2.19 -9.63 -18.93
N LEU A 207 0.94 -9.45 -19.38
CA LEU A 207 -0.13 -8.88 -18.57
C LEU A 207 -0.41 -9.76 -17.34
N ILE A 208 -0.53 -11.07 -17.51
CA ILE A 208 -0.81 -12.00 -16.40
C ILE A 208 0.36 -12.00 -15.40
N GLY A 209 1.60 -12.12 -15.90
CA GLY A 209 2.78 -12.10 -15.04
C GLY A 209 2.95 -10.79 -14.27
N PHE A 210 2.75 -9.66 -14.94
CA PHE A 210 2.82 -8.33 -14.33
C PHE A 210 1.72 -8.14 -13.28
N LEU A 211 0.49 -8.55 -13.56
CA LEU A 211 -0.63 -8.44 -12.61
C LEU A 211 -0.40 -9.29 -11.36
N PHE A 212 0.03 -10.54 -11.53
CA PHE A 212 0.31 -11.43 -10.41
C PHE A 212 1.44 -10.89 -9.53
N SER A 213 2.56 -10.47 -10.16
CA SER A 213 3.68 -9.85 -9.45
C SER A 213 3.28 -8.57 -8.73
N SER A 214 2.41 -7.75 -9.34
CA SER A 214 1.92 -6.50 -8.73
C SER A 214 1.12 -6.74 -7.44
N ILE A 215 0.32 -7.81 -7.40
CA ILE A 215 -0.41 -8.21 -6.18
C ILE A 215 0.58 -8.63 -5.10
N THR A 216 1.55 -9.48 -5.41
CA THR A 216 2.57 -9.94 -4.46
C THR A 216 3.40 -8.78 -3.91
N THR A 217 3.86 -7.87 -4.77
CA THR A 217 4.68 -6.73 -4.35
C THR A 217 3.90 -5.70 -3.53
N THR A 218 2.58 -5.57 -3.71
CA THR A 218 1.73 -4.76 -2.83
C THR A 218 1.74 -5.27 -1.39
N ILE A 219 1.71 -6.60 -1.20
CA ILE A 219 1.83 -7.21 0.12
C ILE A 219 3.23 -6.94 0.68
N LEU A 220 4.27 -7.09 -0.13
CA LEU A 220 5.65 -6.83 0.30
C LEU A 220 5.86 -5.38 0.74
N SER A 221 5.33 -4.40 0.00
CA SER A 221 5.34 -2.99 0.40
C SER A 221 4.68 -2.78 1.76
N SER A 222 3.56 -3.45 2.00
CA SER A 222 2.86 -3.45 3.30
C SER A 222 3.72 -4.01 4.43
N CYS A 223 4.41 -5.13 4.17
CA CYS A 223 5.33 -5.73 5.13
C CYS A 223 6.49 -4.80 5.47
N VAL A 224 7.12 -4.14 4.49
CA VAL A 224 8.28 -3.28 4.80
C VAL A 224 7.88 -2.06 5.64
N ARG A 225 6.72 -1.44 5.35
CA ARG A 225 6.17 -0.39 6.21
C ARG A 225 5.89 -0.90 7.63
N THR A 226 5.38 -2.11 7.74
CA THR A 226 5.13 -2.75 9.03
C THR A 226 6.44 -3.01 9.79
N VAL A 227 7.51 -3.47 9.13
CA VAL A 227 8.85 -3.60 9.73
C VAL A 227 9.28 -2.26 10.34
N PHE A 228 9.10 -1.16 9.60
CA PHE A 228 9.49 0.17 10.07
C PHE A 228 8.71 0.58 11.32
N VAL A 229 7.40 0.34 11.36
CA VAL A 229 6.58 0.63 12.55
C VAL A 229 6.92 -0.29 13.72
N CYS A 230 7.09 -1.60 13.50
CA CYS A 230 7.46 -2.54 14.56
C CYS A 230 8.82 -2.18 15.19
N PHE A 231 9.79 -1.83 14.34
CA PHE A 231 11.08 -1.34 14.77
C PHE A 231 10.96 -0.02 15.53
N ALA A 232 10.05 0.86 15.11
CA ALA A 232 9.80 2.11 15.81
C ALA A 232 9.16 1.92 17.20
N LEU A 233 8.30 0.91 17.35
CA LEU A 233 7.58 0.58 18.58
C LEU A 233 8.48 -0.10 19.61
N ASN A 234 9.17 -1.18 19.23
CA ASN A 234 10.06 -1.91 20.13
C ASN A 234 11.08 -2.74 19.32
N PRO A 235 12.31 -2.24 19.13
CA PRO A 235 13.36 -2.96 18.41
C PRO A 235 13.95 -4.12 19.24
N ALA A 236 13.89 -4.05 20.58
CA ALA A 236 14.41 -5.10 21.46
C ALA A 236 13.59 -6.40 21.35
N ALA A 237 12.30 -6.30 21.03
CA ALA A 237 11.45 -7.46 20.77
C ALA A 237 11.98 -8.32 19.61
N LEU A 238 12.52 -7.69 18.55
CA LEU A 238 13.17 -8.43 17.46
C LEU A 238 14.48 -9.08 17.93
N GLY A 239 15.23 -8.42 18.82
CA GLY A 239 16.45 -8.99 19.39
C GLY A 239 16.20 -10.26 20.20
N ALA A 240 15.06 -10.32 20.89
CA ALA A 240 14.64 -11.49 21.67
C ALA A 240 14.17 -12.66 20.78
N THR A 241 13.52 -12.38 19.65
CA THR A 241 12.95 -13.42 18.77
C THR A 241 13.89 -13.84 17.64
N HIS A 242 14.59 -12.87 17.05
CA HIS A 242 15.45 -13.04 15.86
C HIS A 242 16.71 -12.15 15.95
N PRO A 243 17.67 -12.49 16.82
CA PRO A 243 18.87 -11.67 17.06
C PRO A 243 19.72 -11.46 15.80
N GLU A 244 19.83 -12.45 14.93
CA GLU A 244 20.58 -12.35 13.66
C GLU A 244 20.01 -11.28 12.72
N HIS A 245 18.68 -11.20 12.62
CA HIS A 245 18.02 -10.21 11.77
C HIS A 245 18.20 -8.80 12.31
N LEU A 246 18.10 -8.63 13.64
CA LEU A 246 18.36 -7.35 14.28
C LEU A 246 19.80 -6.89 14.02
N GLN A 247 20.79 -7.77 14.20
CA GLN A 247 22.20 -7.45 13.95
C GLN A 247 22.46 -7.03 12.49
N ARG A 248 21.84 -7.71 11.52
CA ARG A 248 21.97 -7.35 10.10
C ARG A 248 21.37 -5.97 9.83
N LEU A 249 20.20 -5.67 10.38
CA LEU A 249 19.52 -4.38 10.22
C LEU A 249 20.35 -3.24 10.83
N THR A 250 20.82 -3.42 12.07
CA THR A 250 21.61 -2.38 12.76
C THR A 250 22.96 -2.17 12.10
N LYS A 251 23.66 -3.23 11.67
CA LYS A 251 24.92 -3.14 10.93
C LYS A 251 24.76 -2.46 9.58
N ALA A 252 23.69 -2.76 8.84
CA ALA A 252 23.42 -2.08 7.58
C ALA A 252 23.11 -0.59 7.84
N TRP A 253 22.30 -0.29 8.84
CA TRP A 253 21.90 1.07 9.15
C TRP A 253 23.09 1.92 9.63
N SER A 254 23.93 1.41 10.53
CA SER A 254 25.14 2.11 10.99
C SER A 254 26.14 2.33 9.85
N LYS A 255 26.23 1.41 8.89
CA LYS A 255 27.10 1.55 7.71
C LYS A 255 26.64 2.65 6.74
N PHE A 256 25.34 2.76 6.48
CA PHE A 256 24.81 3.70 5.47
C PHE A 256 24.39 5.06 6.04
N TYR A 257 23.95 5.12 7.29
CA TYR A 257 23.47 6.34 7.95
C TYR A 257 23.96 6.42 9.41
N PRO A 258 25.29 6.55 9.64
CA PRO A 258 25.87 6.49 10.98
C PRO A 258 25.35 7.59 11.90
N THR A 259 25.23 8.81 11.39
CA THR A 259 24.75 9.99 12.14
C THR A 259 23.31 9.84 12.63
N GLU A 260 22.43 9.34 11.76
CA GLU A 260 21.02 9.11 12.04
C GLU A 260 20.86 7.93 12.98
N PHE A 261 21.68 6.90 12.83
CA PHE A 261 21.68 5.75 13.73
C PHE A 261 22.03 6.16 15.16
N THR A 262 23.09 6.94 15.36
CA THR A 262 23.47 7.44 16.70
C THR A 262 22.44 8.43 17.27
N ALA A 263 21.87 9.29 16.44
CA ALA A 263 20.84 10.25 16.86
C ALA A 263 19.46 9.61 17.07
N SER A 264 19.27 8.33 16.70
CA SER A 264 17.96 7.67 16.71
C SER A 264 17.43 7.35 18.10
N GLY A 265 18.29 7.35 19.13
CA GLY A 265 17.95 6.95 20.50
C GLY A 265 17.71 5.44 20.68
N TYR A 266 17.95 4.62 19.65
CA TYR A 266 17.82 3.16 19.74
C TYR A 266 19.08 2.44 20.18
N VAL A 267 20.24 3.12 20.16
CA VAL A 267 21.53 2.54 20.56
C VAL A 267 21.45 1.93 21.95
N ASP A 268 20.80 2.64 22.89
CA ASP A 268 20.64 2.19 24.28
C ASP A 268 19.58 1.10 24.45
N GLN A 269 18.69 0.92 23.47
CA GLN A 269 17.60 -0.06 23.49
C GLN A 269 17.97 -1.38 22.80
N LEU A 270 19.07 -1.41 22.05
CA LEU A 270 19.51 -2.59 21.30
C LEU A 270 20.37 -3.51 22.16
N PRO A 271 20.00 -4.79 22.33
CA PRO A 271 20.85 -5.73 23.04
C PRO A 271 22.19 -5.91 22.31
N ASN A 272 23.30 -5.69 23.01
CA ASN A 272 24.68 -5.93 22.55
C ASN A 272 25.19 -5.02 21.39
N TYR A 273 24.78 -3.75 21.30
CA TYR A 273 25.37 -2.83 20.32
C TYR A 273 26.89 -2.61 20.53
N ASN A 274 27.34 -2.49 21.79
CA ASN A 274 28.74 -2.17 22.13
C ASN A 274 29.77 -3.24 21.72
N THR A 275 29.33 -4.43 21.32
CA THR A 275 30.21 -5.47 20.76
C THR A 275 30.48 -5.31 19.26
N VAL A 276 29.70 -4.50 18.54
CA VAL A 276 29.82 -4.33 17.08
C VAL A 276 30.90 -3.31 16.71
N GLU A 277 31.27 -2.39 17.60
CA GLU A 277 32.41 -1.47 17.40
C GLU A 277 33.78 -2.16 17.55
N ASN A 278 33.83 -3.39 18.07
CA ASN A 278 35.08 -4.11 18.34
C ASN A 278 35.43 -5.19 17.29
N ILE A 279 34.83 -5.14 16.09
CA ILE A 279 35.17 -6.04 14.96
C ILE A 279 35.30 -5.24 13.65
#